data_AF-A0A510TYZ2-F1
#
_entry.id   AF-A0A510TYZ2-F1
#
_cell.length_a   1.000
_cell.length_b   1.000
_cell.length_c   1.000
_cell.angle_alpha   90.00
_cell.angle_beta   90.00
_cell.angle_gamma   90.00
#
_symmetry.space_group_name_H-M   'P 1'
#
loop_
_entity.id
_entity.type
_entity.pdbx_description
1 polymer ?
#
loop_
_entity_poly.entity_id
_entity_poly.type
_entity_poly.pdbx_seq_one_letter_code
_entity_poly.pdbx_strand_id
1 'polypeptide(L)'
;MTEVKSIEFVFENTEGLILPADIIDFRLRHITESAYLSHAQKDSVDESFPKIASEGYIKIRKDWFPTPAARAITAACQQTTDLLVARTFASLYFMDRDTQEWVAAGLPDDEVSQRIVERLTSHFVQITSCDLMYLTLMTPGQPNRQYGLPWEEVESDDPRYWGDNQYAVNLETPEHFVILFDGDDLHIQDHGRAKAQELGIRGF
;
A
#
# COMPACT_ATOMS: atom_id res chain seq x y z
N MET A 1 1.56 -18.20 18.39
CA MET A 1 1.82 -17.56 17.09
C MET A 1 1.87 -16.06 17.34
N THR A 2 2.97 -15.39 17.04
CA THR A 2 3.08 -13.93 17.13
C THR A 2 2.27 -13.31 15.99
N GLU A 3 1.30 -12.49 16.33
CA GLU A 3 0.35 -11.87 15.41
C GLU A 3 0.99 -10.69 14.68
N VAL A 4 0.81 -10.61 13.35
CA VAL A 4 1.21 -9.44 12.56
C VAL A 4 0.48 -8.23 13.10
N LYS A 5 1.19 -7.14 13.42
CA LYS A 5 0.58 -5.92 13.99
C LYS A 5 0.38 -4.82 12.98
N SER A 6 1.25 -4.74 11.98
CA SER A 6 1.17 -3.73 10.94
C SER A 6 1.65 -4.32 9.62
N ILE A 7 1.15 -3.74 8.53
CA ILE A 7 1.55 -4.04 7.17
C ILE A 7 1.96 -2.72 6.55
N GLU A 8 3.18 -2.67 6.02
CA GLU A 8 3.64 -1.58 5.20
C GLU A 8 3.38 -1.92 3.73
N PHE A 9 2.72 -1.00 3.04
CA PHE A 9 2.49 -1.00 1.60
C PHE A 9 3.53 -0.09 0.98
N VAL A 10 4.31 -0.57 0.01
CA VAL A 10 5.32 0.22 -0.70
C VAL A 10 4.92 0.35 -2.16
N PHE A 11 4.79 1.58 -2.64
CA PHE A 11 4.33 1.92 -3.99
C PHE A 11 5.48 2.27 -4.93
N GLU A 12 5.23 2.28 -6.24
CA GLU A 12 6.21 2.57 -7.29
C GLU A 12 6.94 3.90 -7.09
N ASN A 13 6.22 4.92 -6.63
CA ASN A 13 6.76 6.25 -6.34
C ASN A 13 7.64 6.31 -5.07
N THR A 14 7.97 5.15 -4.47
CA THR A 14 8.71 4.97 -3.21
C THR A 14 7.98 5.44 -1.94
N GLU A 15 6.74 5.92 -2.06
CA GLU A 15 5.91 6.19 -0.89
C GLU A 15 5.56 4.87 -0.18
N GLY A 16 5.45 4.97 1.13
CA GLY A 16 5.04 3.86 1.98
C GLY A 16 3.85 4.24 2.85
N LEU A 17 2.93 3.30 3.05
CA LEU A 17 1.81 3.45 3.96
C LEU A 17 1.80 2.30 4.98
N ILE A 18 1.95 2.64 6.26
CA ILE A 18 1.92 1.65 7.34
C ILE A 18 0.53 1.62 7.97
N LEU A 19 -0.16 0.50 7.76
CA LEU A 19 -1.52 0.27 8.23
C LEU A 19 -1.58 -0.81 9.32
N PRO A 20 -2.50 -0.70 10.28
CA PRO A 20 -2.78 -1.78 11.23
C PRO A 20 -3.22 -3.06 10.53
N ALA A 21 -2.82 -4.23 11.04
CA ALA A 21 -3.20 -5.50 10.43
C ALA A 21 -4.69 -5.86 10.63
N ASP A 22 -5.36 -5.31 11.64
CA ASP A 22 -6.76 -5.59 11.98
C ASP A 22 -7.78 -4.93 11.05
N ILE A 23 -7.33 -4.02 10.17
CA ILE A 23 -8.17 -3.39 9.13
C ILE A 23 -7.96 -3.99 7.74
N ILE A 24 -7.09 -5.00 7.64
CA ILE A 24 -6.67 -5.60 6.38
C ILE A 24 -7.06 -7.07 6.36
N ASP A 25 -7.79 -7.48 5.34
CA ASP A 25 -7.97 -8.88 4.98
C ASP A 25 -7.20 -9.15 3.69
N PHE A 26 -6.31 -10.13 3.68
CA PHE A 26 -5.53 -10.42 2.49
C PHE A 26 -5.29 -11.91 2.32
N ARG A 27 -5.11 -12.31 1.06
CA ARG A 27 -4.76 -13.67 0.69
C ARG A 27 -3.67 -13.62 -0.36
N LEU A 28 -2.53 -14.22 -0.04
CA LEU A 28 -1.42 -14.41 -0.97
C LEU A 28 -1.33 -15.89 -1.35
N ARG A 29 -1.21 -16.19 -2.64
CA ARG A 29 -1.04 -17.54 -3.18
C ARG A 29 0.18 -17.60 -4.08
N HIS A 30 0.60 -18.84 -4.38
CA HIS A 30 1.69 -19.11 -5.32
C HIS A 30 2.94 -18.28 -5.00
N ILE A 31 3.37 -18.38 -3.73
CA ILE A 31 4.51 -17.63 -3.22
C ILE A 31 5.79 -18.32 -3.66
N THR A 32 6.53 -17.71 -4.59
CA THR A 32 7.84 -18.15 -5.06
C THR A 32 8.95 -17.41 -4.33
N GLU A 33 10.06 -18.11 -4.07
CA GLU A 33 11.29 -17.46 -3.60
C GLU A 33 12.07 -16.99 -4.84
N SER A 34 12.32 -15.69 -4.96
CA SER A 34 13.17 -15.14 -6.00
C SER A 34 14.63 -15.40 -5.63
N ALA A 35 15.38 -16.04 -6.53
CA ALA A 35 16.82 -16.20 -6.41
C ALA A 35 17.48 -15.71 -7.71
N TYR A 36 18.11 -14.54 -7.67
CA TYR A 36 18.96 -14.06 -8.76
C TYR A 36 20.42 -14.43 -8.47
N LEU A 37 21.04 -15.17 -9.39
CA LEU A 37 22.48 -15.43 -9.38
C LEU A 37 23.19 -14.28 -10.12
N SER A 38 23.39 -13.16 -9.42
CA SER A 38 24.27 -12.09 -9.88
C SER A 38 25.73 -12.54 -9.77
N HIS A 39 26.48 -12.49 -10.87
CA HIS A 39 27.94 -12.68 -10.83
C HIS A 39 28.56 -11.39 -10.30
N ALA A 40 28.96 -11.40 -9.03
CA ALA A 40 29.54 -10.27 -8.34
C ALA A 40 30.73 -9.66 -9.10
N GLN A 41 30.56 -8.44 -9.63
CA GLN A 41 31.61 -7.45 -9.46
C GLN A 41 31.49 -6.91 -8.03
N LYS A 42 32.61 -6.96 -7.32
CA LYS A 42 32.81 -6.57 -5.92
C LYS A 42 31.95 -5.37 -5.53
N ASP A 43 31.22 -5.52 -4.41
CA ASP A 43 30.67 -4.47 -3.53
C ASP A 43 29.15 -4.45 -3.29
N SER A 44 28.34 -5.40 -3.78
CA SER A 44 26.93 -5.46 -3.36
C SER A 44 26.71 -6.21 -2.04
N VAL A 45 26.11 -5.48 -1.10
CA VAL A 45 25.54 -5.89 0.18
C VAL A 45 24.46 -6.95 -0.07
N ASP A 46 24.36 -7.94 0.83
CA ASP A 46 23.36 -9.02 0.81
C ASP A 46 21.95 -8.54 0.36
N GLU A 47 21.61 -8.77 -0.91
CA GLU A 47 20.26 -8.54 -1.44
C GLU A 47 19.37 -9.70 -0.96
N SER A 48 18.65 -9.50 0.14
CA SER A 48 17.54 -10.39 0.49
C SER A 48 16.36 -10.06 -0.41
N PHE A 49 16.15 -10.86 -1.46
CA PHE A 49 15.07 -10.66 -2.41
C PHE A 49 13.69 -10.95 -1.78
N PRO A 50 12.64 -10.16 -2.13
CA PRO A 50 11.29 -10.43 -1.65
C PRO A 50 10.75 -11.73 -2.25
N LYS A 51 9.88 -12.42 -1.49
CA LYS A 51 9.10 -13.54 -2.03
C LYS A 51 8.00 -12.98 -2.92
N ILE A 52 7.79 -13.51 -4.12
CA ILE A 52 6.75 -12.99 -5.03
C ILE A 52 5.46 -13.78 -4.81
N ALA A 53 4.35 -13.10 -4.51
CA ALA A 53 3.02 -13.71 -4.48
C ALA A 53 2.38 -13.60 -5.86
N SER A 54 2.17 -14.72 -6.55
CA SER A 54 1.71 -14.66 -7.96
C SER A 54 0.21 -14.43 -8.11
N GLU A 55 -0.62 -14.74 -7.11
CA GLU A 55 -2.08 -14.48 -7.17
C GLU A 55 -2.58 -14.07 -5.79
N GLY A 56 -3.53 -13.14 -5.72
CA GLY A 56 -4.12 -12.77 -4.45
C GLY A 56 -5.05 -11.57 -4.45
N TYR A 57 -5.42 -11.19 -3.24
CA TYR A 57 -6.17 -9.98 -2.98
C TYR A 57 -5.74 -9.33 -1.67
N ILE A 58 -5.98 -8.02 -1.57
CA ILE A 58 -5.86 -7.22 -0.35
C ILE A 58 -7.12 -6.37 -0.22
N LYS A 59 -7.79 -6.44 0.92
CA LYS A 59 -8.96 -5.62 1.26
C LYS A 59 -8.61 -4.73 2.44
N ILE A 60 -8.88 -3.43 2.29
CA ILE A 60 -8.58 -2.42 3.31
C ILE A 60 -9.87 -1.72 3.68
N ARG A 61 -10.23 -1.70 4.97
CA ARG A 61 -11.45 -1.04 5.45
C ARG A 61 -11.38 0.48 5.31
N LYS A 62 -12.39 1.08 4.68
CA LYS A 62 -12.45 2.54 4.45
C LYS A 62 -12.79 3.35 5.68
N ASP A 63 -13.62 2.80 6.56
CA ASP A 63 -14.11 3.47 7.76
C ASP A 63 -13.01 3.79 8.78
N TRP A 64 -11.82 3.20 8.61
CA TRP A 64 -10.67 3.46 9.45
C TRP A 64 -10.00 4.81 9.15
N PHE A 65 -9.89 5.23 7.88
CA PHE A 65 -9.10 6.40 7.46
C PHE A 65 -9.50 7.75 8.09
N PRO A 66 -10.78 8.01 8.44
CA PRO A 66 -11.14 9.20 9.22
C PRO A 66 -10.48 9.26 10.60
N THR A 67 -10.13 8.11 11.20
CA THR A 67 -9.52 8.03 12.54
C THR A 67 -8.12 8.66 12.60
N PRO A 68 -7.13 8.25 11.78
CA PRO A 68 -5.82 8.91 11.77
C PRO A 68 -5.93 10.38 11.32
N ALA A 69 -6.89 10.75 10.47
CA ALA A 69 -7.10 12.14 10.07
C ALA A 69 -7.50 13.04 11.24
N ALA A 70 -8.52 12.67 12.00
CA ALA A 70 -8.93 13.41 13.19
C ALA A 70 -7.82 13.49 14.24
N ARG A 71 -7.04 12.42 14.41
CA ARG A 71 -5.88 12.39 15.32
C ARG A 71 -4.76 13.30 14.84
N ALA A 72 -4.48 13.35 13.54
CA ALA A 72 -3.45 14.22 12.97
C ALA A 72 -3.82 15.71 13.14
N ILE A 73 -5.08 16.08 12.91
CA ILE A 73 -5.59 17.44 13.17
C ILE A 73 -5.45 17.79 14.66
N THR A 74 -5.87 16.91 15.56
CA THR A 74 -5.74 17.13 17.01
C THR A 74 -4.28 17.31 17.43
N ALA A 75 -3.38 16.46 16.92
CA ALA A 75 -1.95 16.52 17.19
C ALA A 75 -1.33 17.84 16.69
N ALA A 76 -1.70 18.28 15.48
CA ALA A 76 -1.26 19.55 14.91
C ALA A 76 -1.75 20.75 15.73
N CYS A 77 -3.04 20.80 16.07
CA CYS A 77 -3.62 21.86 16.91
C CYS A 77 -2.95 21.97 18.28
N GLN A 78 -2.58 20.83 18.88
CA GLN A 78 -1.96 20.78 20.21
C GLN A 78 -0.43 20.86 20.16
N GLN A 79 0.18 20.86 18.97
CA GLN A 79 1.63 20.76 18.77
C GLN A 79 2.23 19.56 19.52
N THR A 80 1.57 18.41 19.40
CA THR A 80 1.98 17.14 20.03
C THR A 80 2.24 16.08 18.97
N THR A 81 2.87 14.97 19.37
CA THR A 81 3.08 13.81 18.50
C THR A 81 2.07 12.72 18.83
N ASP A 82 1.29 12.32 17.83
CA ASP A 82 0.46 11.11 17.90
C ASP A 82 1.21 9.92 17.30
N LEU A 83 1.39 8.84 18.08
CA LEU A 83 2.17 7.67 17.67
C LEU A 83 1.54 6.88 16.51
N LEU A 84 0.22 6.89 16.37
CA LEU A 84 -0.44 6.25 15.23
C LEU A 84 -0.17 7.05 13.96
N VAL A 85 -0.38 8.37 14.03
CA VAL A 85 -0.17 9.29 12.90
C VAL A 85 1.29 9.25 12.45
N ALA A 86 2.24 9.41 13.39
CA ALA A 86 3.67 9.38 13.10
C ALA A 86 4.10 8.07 12.41
N ARG A 87 3.49 6.93 12.78
CA ARG A 87 3.76 5.64 12.14
C ARG A 87 3.15 5.56 10.75
N THR A 88 1.87 5.91 10.60
CA THR A 88 1.17 5.80 9.32
C THR A 88 1.75 6.77 8.28
N PHE A 89 2.21 7.94 8.69
CA PHE A 89 2.76 8.98 7.80
C PHE A 89 4.27 8.85 7.58
N ALA A 90 4.95 7.91 8.25
CA ALA A 90 6.42 7.83 8.30
C ALA A 90 7.09 7.84 6.91
N SER A 91 6.43 7.23 5.93
CA SER A 91 6.92 7.05 4.56
C SER A 91 6.08 7.79 3.52
N LEU A 92 5.18 8.68 3.95
CA LEU A 92 4.40 9.54 3.06
C LEU A 92 5.05 10.92 2.99
N TYR A 93 5.56 11.28 1.81
CA TYR A 93 6.24 12.55 1.66
C TYR A 93 5.31 13.71 2.00
N PHE A 94 5.83 14.58 2.87
CA PHE A 94 5.22 15.84 3.28
C PHE A 94 3.92 15.74 4.08
N MET A 95 3.38 14.55 4.35
CA MET A 95 2.07 14.39 4.98
C MET A 95 1.93 15.11 6.33
N ASP A 96 2.94 14.99 7.20
CA ASP A 96 2.95 15.67 8.51
C ASP A 96 3.09 17.19 8.34
N ARG A 97 4.01 17.64 7.48
CA ARG A 97 4.22 19.06 7.18
C ARG A 97 2.97 19.71 6.62
N ASP A 98 2.38 19.10 5.60
CA ASP A 98 1.21 19.64 4.90
C ASP A 98 0.00 19.70 5.86
N THR A 99 -0.16 18.69 6.73
CA THR A 99 -1.19 18.71 7.80
C THR A 99 -0.99 19.90 8.75
N GLN A 100 0.25 20.13 9.21
CA GLN A 100 0.57 21.28 10.07
C GLN A 100 0.30 22.61 9.36
N GLU A 101 0.66 22.73 8.08
CA GLU A 101 0.44 23.93 7.27
C GLU A 101 -1.05 24.23 7.08
N TRP A 102 -1.87 23.21 6.78
CA TRP A 102 -3.31 23.35 6.62
C TRP A 102 -3.99 23.79 7.92
N VAL A 103 -3.61 23.19 9.06
CA VAL A 103 -4.12 23.57 10.38
C VAL A 103 -3.67 24.98 10.76
N ALA A 104 -2.40 25.33 10.52
CA ALA A 104 -1.87 26.67 10.79
C ALA A 104 -2.51 27.77 9.91
N ALA A 105 -2.92 27.42 8.70
CA ALA A 105 -3.69 28.29 7.81
C ALA A 105 -5.15 28.52 8.27
N GLY A 106 -5.60 27.82 9.31
CA GLY A 106 -6.95 27.94 9.84
C GLY A 106 -8.02 27.30 8.94
N LEU A 107 -7.64 26.31 8.13
CA LEU A 107 -8.61 25.54 7.36
C LEU A 107 -9.58 24.78 8.30
N PRO A 108 -10.85 24.64 7.93
CA PRO A 108 -11.83 23.85 8.69
C PRO A 108 -11.40 22.38 8.84
N ASP A 109 -11.64 21.79 10.01
CA ASP A 109 -11.27 20.39 10.32
C ASP A 109 -11.82 19.38 9.30
N ASP A 110 -13.02 19.60 8.76
CA ASP A 110 -13.62 18.74 7.74
C ASP A 110 -12.86 18.83 6.41
N GLU A 111 -12.43 20.02 6.01
CA GLU A 111 -11.59 20.22 4.82
C GLU A 111 -10.21 19.58 4.99
N VAL A 112 -9.56 19.78 6.14
CA VAL A 112 -8.27 19.15 6.45
C VAL A 112 -8.41 17.63 6.48
N SER A 113 -9.45 17.12 7.13
CA SER A 113 -9.71 15.68 7.22
C SER A 113 -9.91 15.06 5.84
N GLN A 114 -10.65 15.74 4.96
CA GLN A 114 -10.87 15.27 3.60
C GLN A 114 -9.54 15.16 2.84
N ARG A 115 -8.69 16.19 2.86
CA ARG A 115 -7.38 16.19 2.18
C ARG A 115 -6.46 15.08 2.70
N ILE A 116 -6.46 14.86 4.01
CA ILE A 116 -5.68 13.76 4.61
C ILE A 116 -6.19 12.42 4.10
N VAL A 117 -7.50 12.17 4.16
CA VAL A 117 -8.08 10.88 3.74
C VAL A 117 -7.85 10.64 2.24
N GLU A 118 -8.00 11.66 1.40
CA GLU A 118 -7.68 11.59 -0.03
C GLU A 118 -6.22 11.17 -0.26
N ARG A 119 -5.28 11.77 0.46
CA ARG A 119 -3.85 11.43 0.34
C ARG A 119 -3.53 10.03 0.86
N LEU A 120 -4.19 9.57 1.92
CA LEU A 120 -4.01 8.22 2.46
C LEU A 120 -4.59 7.12 1.58
N THR A 121 -5.50 7.47 0.67
CA THR A 121 -6.26 6.49 -0.12
C THR A 121 -5.99 6.56 -1.61
N SER A 122 -5.21 7.53 -2.08
CA SER A 122 -4.97 7.80 -3.51
C SER A 122 -4.44 6.60 -4.30
N HIS A 123 -3.69 5.70 -3.66
CA HIS A 123 -3.13 4.50 -4.28
C HIS A 123 -4.12 3.32 -4.38
N PHE A 124 -5.30 3.43 -3.76
CA PHE A 124 -6.25 2.31 -3.64
C PHE A 124 -7.54 2.50 -4.42
N VAL A 125 -7.82 3.71 -4.90
CA VAL A 125 -9.07 4.04 -5.58
C VAL A 125 -9.15 3.37 -6.95
N GLN A 126 -10.34 2.93 -7.36
CA GLN A 126 -10.55 2.20 -8.62
C GLN A 126 -10.07 2.99 -9.86
N ILE A 127 -10.08 4.31 -9.80
CA ILE A 127 -9.69 5.18 -10.92
C ILE A 127 -8.18 5.32 -11.10
N THR A 128 -7.38 4.84 -10.14
CA THR A 128 -5.91 4.89 -10.17
C THR A 128 -5.39 3.51 -10.52
N SER A 129 -4.46 3.44 -11.47
CA SER A 129 -3.72 2.21 -11.78
C SER A 129 -3.03 1.67 -10.52
N CYS A 130 -2.99 0.35 -10.37
CA CYS A 130 -2.32 -0.23 -9.20
C CYS A 130 -0.81 -0.04 -9.33
N ASP A 131 -0.20 0.58 -8.34
CA ASP A 131 1.24 0.87 -8.26
C ASP A 131 1.90 0.22 -7.04
N LEU A 132 1.18 -0.67 -6.34
CA LEU A 132 1.71 -1.41 -5.20
C LEU A 132 2.80 -2.40 -5.65
N MET A 133 4.00 -2.26 -5.09
CA MET A 133 5.14 -3.14 -5.36
C MET A 133 5.31 -4.20 -4.28
N TYR A 134 5.31 -3.80 -3.01
CA TYR A 134 5.66 -4.68 -1.89
C TYR A 134 4.71 -4.55 -0.70
N LEU A 135 4.56 -5.67 0.00
CA LEU A 135 3.95 -5.78 1.32
C LEU A 135 4.99 -6.23 2.33
N THR A 136 5.22 -5.43 3.37
CA THR A 136 6.09 -5.82 4.49
C THR A 136 5.23 -6.13 5.72
N LEU A 137 5.18 -7.40 6.11
CA LEU A 137 4.50 -7.85 7.33
C LEU A 137 5.39 -7.60 8.54
N MET A 138 4.93 -6.72 9.44
CA MET A 138 5.68 -6.31 10.63
C MET A 138 5.12 -7.00 11.88
N THR A 139 5.97 -7.78 12.55
CA THR A 139 5.63 -8.51 13.78
C THR A 139 6.61 -8.12 14.88
N PRO A 140 6.15 -7.61 16.04
CA PRO A 140 7.06 -7.17 17.10
C PRO A 140 8.03 -8.27 17.55
N GLY A 141 9.32 -7.93 17.60
CA GLY A 141 10.37 -8.85 18.01
C GLY A 141 10.68 -9.97 17.01
N GLN A 142 10.25 -9.84 15.75
CA GLN A 142 10.57 -10.76 14.66
C GLN A 142 11.11 -9.97 13.46
N PRO A 143 11.93 -10.61 12.59
CA PRO A 143 12.30 -10.02 11.30
C PRO A 143 11.06 -9.70 10.45
N ASN A 144 11.14 -8.59 9.71
CA ASN A 144 10.14 -8.24 8.72
C ASN A 144 10.08 -9.31 7.62
N ARG A 145 8.87 -9.56 7.10
CA ARG A 145 8.66 -10.46 5.96
C ARG A 145 8.10 -9.67 4.79
N GLN A 146 8.85 -9.60 3.70
CA GLN A 146 8.48 -8.84 2.52
C GLN A 146 7.95 -9.76 1.42
N TYR A 147 6.85 -9.35 0.79
CA TYR A 147 6.24 -10.01 -0.36
C TYR A 147 6.10 -9.01 -1.50
N GLY A 148 6.57 -9.36 -2.69
CA GLY A 148 6.34 -8.60 -3.92
C GLY A 148 5.03 -9.01 -4.60
N LEU A 149 4.38 -8.04 -5.24
CA LEU A 149 3.31 -8.30 -6.21
C LEU A 149 3.93 -8.67 -7.57
N PRO A 150 3.21 -9.43 -8.43
CA PRO A 150 3.68 -9.71 -9.78
C PRO A 150 3.72 -8.39 -10.57
N TRP A 151 4.80 -8.18 -11.32
CA TRP A 151 5.05 -6.99 -12.11
C TRP A 151 6.01 -7.39 -13.25
N GLU A 152 5.81 -6.93 -14.49
CA GLU A 152 6.90 -7.02 -15.48
C GLU A 152 8.04 -6.08 -15.09
N GLU A 153 9.23 -6.62 -14.92
CA GLU A 153 10.43 -5.80 -15.07
C GLU A 153 10.53 -5.35 -16.52
N VAL A 154 9.92 -4.21 -16.85
CA VAL A 154 10.13 -3.57 -18.14
C VAL A 154 11.45 -2.82 -18.05
N GLU A 155 12.51 -3.43 -18.59
CA GLU A 155 13.75 -2.71 -18.88
C GLU A 155 13.43 -1.62 -19.92
N SER A 156 13.27 -0.39 -19.45
CA SER A 156 13.08 0.79 -20.31
C SER A 156 14.28 1.71 -20.20
N ASP A 157 14.86 2.06 -21.35
CA ASP A 157 15.87 3.11 -21.47
C ASP A 157 15.28 4.52 -21.27
N ASP A 158 13.94 4.67 -21.21
CA ASP A 158 13.29 5.94 -20.84
C ASP A 158 13.15 6.03 -19.32
N PRO A 159 13.87 6.95 -18.64
CA PRO A 159 13.78 7.15 -17.19
C PRO A 159 12.42 7.72 -16.73
N ARG A 160 11.50 8.00 -17.67
CA ARG A 160 10.11 8.43 -17.40
C ARG A 160 9.09 7.33 -17.69
N TYR A 161 9.55 6.14 -18.08
CA TYR A 161 8.67 4.99 -18.20
C TYR A 161 8.32 4.49 -16.81
N TRP A 162 7.13 4.84 -16.36
CA TRP A 162 6.46 4.27 -15.20
C TRP A 162 5.31 3.46 -15.78
N GLY A 163 5.44 2.15 -15.72
CA GLY A 163 4.45 1.25 -16.28
C GLY A 163 3.49 0.85 -15.18
N ASP A 164 2.20 1.16 -15.34
CA ASP A 164 1.15 0.65 -14.47
C ASP A 164 1.32 -0.86 -14.26
N ASN A 165 1.09 -1.37 -13.04
CA ASN A 165 1.14 -2.81 -12.80
C ASN A 165 0.02 -3.51 -13.60
N GLN A 166 0.36 -4.14 -14.73
CA GLN A 166 -0.64 -4.78 -15.58
C GLN A 166 -1.25 -6.05 -14.98
N TYR A 167 -0.59 -6.64 -13.98
CA TYR A 167 -1.06 -7.84 -13.28
C TYR A 167 -1.92 -7.51 -12.07
N ALA A 168 -2.18 -6.23 -11.81
CA ALA A 168 -2.96 -5.79 -10.68
C ALA A 168 -4.02 -4.76 -11.05
N VAL A 169 -5.10 -4.73 -10.26
CA VAL A 169 -6.21 -3.79 -10.44
C VAL A 169 -6.74 -3.34 -9.10
N ASN A 170 -6.95 -2.03 -8.97
CA ASN A 170 -7.68 -1.43 -7.87
C ASN A 170 -9.18 -1.52 -8.14
N LEU A 171 -9.92 -2.02 -7.16
CA LEU A 171 -11.37 -2.06 -7.14
C LEU A 171 -11.89 -1.46 -5.83
N GLU A 172 -13.19 -1.20 -5.83
CA GLU A 172 -13.84 -0.56 -4.69
C GLU A 172 -15.20 -1.21 -4.42
N THR A 173 -15.43 -1.56 -3.16
CA THR A 173 -16.76 -1.88 -2.62
C THR A 173 -17.21 -0.73 -1.72
N PRO A 174 -18.46 -0.65 -1.25
CA PRO A 174 -18.87 0.41 -0.32
C PRO A 174 -17.98 0.53 0.93
N GLU A 175 -17.50 -0.61 1.45
CA GLU A 175 -16.79 -0.68 2.74
C GLU A 175 -15.27 -0.84 2.61
N HIS A 176 -14.78 -1.31 1.47
CA HIS A 176 -13.36 -1.67 1.29
C HIS A 176 -12.78 -1.14 -0.01
N PHE A 177 -11.53 -0.70 0.06
CA PHE A 177 -10.65 -0.75 -1.09
C PHE A 177 -10.16 -2.17 -1.30
N VAL A 178 -10.01 -2.59 -2.56
CA VAL A 178 -9.62 -3.94 -2.92
C VAL A 178 -8.54 -3.89 -3.99
N ILE A 179 -7.36 -4.44 -3.69
CA ILE A 179 -6.31 -4.67 -4.68
C ILE A 179 -6.38 -6.15 -5.07
N LEU A 180 -6.53 -6.43 -6.35
CA LEU A 180 -6.46 -7.78 -6.91
C LEU A 180 -5.21 -7.90 -7.77
N PHE A 181 -4.58 -9.06 -7.73
CA PHE A 181 -3.45 -9.35 -8.60
C PHE A 181 -3.41 -10.81 -9.02
N ASP A 182 -2.99 -11.04 -10.27
CA ASP A 182 -2.83 -12.35 -10.88
C ASP A 182 -1.73 -12.28 -11.94
N GLY A 183 -0.57 -12.86 -11.63
CA GLY A 183 0.63 -12.86 -12.46
C GLY A 183 0.50 -13.71 -13.73
N ASP A 184 -0.56 -14.51 -13.86
CA ASP A 184 -0.86 -15.27 -15.07
C ASP A 184 -1.87 -14.53 -16.00
N ASP A 185 -2.31 -13.33 -15.60
CA ASP A 185 -3.39 -12.59 -16.27
C ASP A 185 -3.05 -11.11 -16.51
N LEU A 186 -2.44 -10.87 -17.67
CA LEU A 186 -2.08 -9.53 -18.17
C LEU A 186 -3.29 -8.61 -18.45
N HIS A 187 -4.51 -9.15 -18.43
CA HIS A 187 -5.72 -8.41 -18.78
C HIS A 187 -6.68 -8.29 -17.59
N ILE A 188 -6.20 -8.53 -16.36
CA ILE A 188 -7.03 -8.47 -15.14
C ILE A 188 -7.78 -7.14 -14.99
N GLN A 189 -7.29 -6.05 -15.59
CA GLN A 189 -7.96 -4.75 -15.62
C GLN A 189 -9.32 -4.79 -16.35
N ASP A 190 -9.48 -5.65 -17.35
CA ASP A 190 -10.71 -5.76 -18.17
C ASP A 190 -11.82 -6.53 -17.44
N HIS A 191 -11.46 -7.47 -16.56
CA HIS A 191 -12.40 -8.38 -15.89
C HIS A 191 -12.17 -8.53 -14.38
N GLY A 192 -11.49 -7.56 -13.76
CA GLY A 192 -11.13 -7.60 -12.35
C GLY A 192 -12.31 -7.85 -11.42
N ARG A 193 -13.48 -7.28 -11.71
CA ARG A 193 -14.71 -7.52 -10.93
C ARG A 193 -15.18 -8.97 -10.99
N ALA A 194 -15.07 -9.62 -12.16
CA ALA A 194 -15.42 -11.03 -12.30
C ALA A 194 -14.45 -11.91 -11.50
N LYS A 195 -13.14 -11.65 -11.62
CA LYS A 195 -12.10 -12.32 -10.82
C LYS A 195 -12.32 -12.13 -9.32
N ALA A 196 -12.71 -10.93 -8.89
CA ALA A 196 -13.03 -10.63 -7.50
C ALA A 196 -14.16 -11.52 -6.96
N GLN A 197 -15.22 -11.72 -7.76
CA GLN A 197 -16.35 -12.56 -7.40
C GLN A 197 -15.96 -14.05 -7.32
N GLU A 198 -15.10 -14.53 -8.23
CA GLU A 198 -14.54 -15.89 -8.18
C GLU A 198 -13.74 -16.14 -6.89
N LEU A 199 -13.02 -15.11 -6.42
CA LEU A 199 -12.28 -15.14 -5.17
C LEU A 199 -13.17 -14.94 -3.92
N GLY A 200 -14.49 -14.81 -4.11
CA GLY A 200 -15.48 -14.69 -3.05
C GLY A 200 -15.68 -13.28 -2.50
N ILE A 201 -15.10 -12.26 -3.16
CA ILE A 201 -15.30 -10.86 -2.81
C ILE A 201 -16.63 -10.38 -3.41
N ARG A 202 -17.51 -9.84 -2.58
CA ARG A 202 -18.86 -9.39 -2.96
C ARG A 202 -18.99 -7.88 -2.76
N GLY A 203 -19.99 -7.27 -3.41
CA GLY A 203 -20.34 -5.86 -3.22
C GLY A 203 -19.70 -4.89 -4.22
N PHE A 204 -19.46 -5.34 -5.46
CA PHE A 204 -19.08 -4.51 -6.61
C PHE A 204 -20.29 -4.17 -7.49
#